data_AF-H8G660-F1
#
_entry.id   AF-H8G660-F1
#
_cell.length_a   1.000
_cell.length_b   1.000
_cell.length_c   1.000
_cell.angle_alpha   90.00
_cell.angle_beta   90.00
_cell.angle_gamma   90.00
#
_symmetry.space_group_name_H-M   'P 1'
#
loop_
_entity.id
_entity.type
_entity.pdbx_description
1 polymer ?
#
loop_
_entity_poly.entity_id
_entity_poly.type
_entity_poly.pdbx_seq_one_letter_code
_entity_poly.pdbx_strand_id
1 'polypeptide(L)'
;MPDLVSTISATSDGVMTNEVGVITGDLELHTSCGEDGTLSLAIRYVGAHEWYTLQGADYRLHDPRDHEVVHRLLVNLLDRPGPRRR
;
A
#
# COMPACT_ATOMS: atom_id res chain seq x y z
N MET A 1 1.75 7.16 -15.85
CA MET A 1 2.92 6.66 -15.09
C MET A 1 2.72 5.19 -14.80
N PRO A 2 3.78 4.40 -14.54
CA PRO A 2 3.61 2.98 -14.27
C PRO A 2 3.00 2.78 -12.88
N ASP A 3 2.03 1.88 -12.79
CA ASP A 3 1.57 1.32 -11.53
C ASP A 3 2.70 0.53 -10.86
N LEU A 4 2.83 0.67 -9.55
CA LEU A 4 3.86 0.01 -8.75
C LEU A 4 3.22 -0.97 -7.77
N VAL A 5 3.74 -2.19 -7.75
CA VAL A 5 3.32 -3.26 -6.83
C VAL A 5 4.52 -3.74 -6.04
N SER A 6 4.36 -3.82 -4.72
CA SER A 6 5.36 -4.41 -3.83
C SER A 6 4.69 -5.29 -2.78
N THR A 7 5.34 -6.39 -2.42
CA THR A 7 4.92 -7.24 -1.31
C THR A 7 5.44 -6.70 0.02
N ILE A 8 4.59 -6.69 1.03
CA ILE A 8 4.87 -6.22 2.39
C ILE A 8 4.31 -7.19 3.43
N SER A 9 4.90 -7.25 4.62
CA SER A 9 4.37 -8.01 5.75
C SER A 9 3.89 -7.05 6.85
N ALA A 10 2.56 -6.89 6.98
CA ALA A 10 1.94 -6.00 7.96
C ALA A 10 1.52 -6.78 9.22
N THR A 11 2.37 -6.83 10.26
CA THR A 11 2.12 -7.68 11.44
C THR A 11 1.61 -6.97 12.68
N SER A 12 2.03 -5.72 12.93
CA SER A 12 1.88 -5.10 14.27
C SER A 12 0.70 -4.13 14.39
N ASP A 13 0.46 -3.32 13.35
CA ASP A 13 -0.62 -2.31 13.34
C ASP A 13 -1.72 -2.64 12.30
N GLY A 14 -1.38 -3.53 11.35
CA GLY A 14 -2.20 -3.82 10.18
C GLY A 14 -2.35 -2.62 9.25
N VAL A 15 -3.09 -2.83 8.16
CA VAL A 15 -3.44 -1.77 7.21
C VAL A 15 -4.94 -1.54 7.29
N MET A 16 -5.36 -0.31 7.56
CA MET A 16 -6.77 0.04 7.60
C MET A 16 -7.31 0.26 6.18
N THR A 17 -8.31 -0.54 5.83
CA THR A 17 -9.02 -0.51 4.55
C THR A 17 -10.45 -0.04 4.74
N ASN A 18 -11.04 0.51 3.68
CA ASN A 18 -12.40 1.04 3.74
C ASN A 18 -13.47 -0.08 3.74
N GLU A 19 -13.17 -1.22 3.10
CA GLU A 19 -14.12 -2.31 2.93
C GLU A 19 -14.14 -3.32 4.09
N VAL A 20 -12.97 -3.75 4.58
CA VAL A 20 -12.86 -4.87 5.53
C VAL A 20 -12.23 -4.48 6.87
N GLY A 21 -11.87 -3.21 7.06
CA GLY A 21 -11.21 -2.72 8.26
C GLY A 21 -9.72 -3.04 8.27
N VAL A 22 -9.19 -3.55 9.39
CA VAL A 22 -7.75 -3.81 9.54
C VAL A 22 -7.39 -5.18 8.94
N ILE A 23 -6.47 -5.19 7.97
CA ILE A 23 -5.88 -6.41 7.42
C ILE A 23 -4.42 -6.56 7.88
N THR A 24 -3.99 -7.80 8.12
CA THR A 24 -2.63 -8.14 8.60
C THR A 24 -2.11 -9.39 7.89
N GLY A 25 -0.79 -9.56 7.85
CA GLY A 25 -0.11 -10.68 7.18
C GLY A 25 0.66 -10.23 5.94
N ASP A 26 0.84 -11.15 5.00
CA ASP A 26 1.53 -10.88 3.74
C ASP A 26 0.57 -10.28 2.72
N LEU A 27 0.86 -9.04 2.34
CA LEU A 27 0.00 -8.20 1.52
C LEU A 27 0.79 -7.66 0.30
N GLU A 28 0.10 -7.41 -0.79
CA GLU A 28 0.63 -6.69 -1.95
C GLU A 28 0.06 -5.29 -1.94
N LEU A 29 0.93 -4.29 -1.83
CA LEU A 29 0.58 -2.88 -1.95
C LEU A 29 0.70 -2.46 -3.42
N HIS A 30 -0.40 -1.99 -3.98
CA HIS A 30 -0.46 -1.37 -5.31
C HIS A 30 -0.67 0.13 -5.17
N THR A 31 0.15 0.92 -5.86
CA THR A 31 -0.01 2.37 -5.92
C THR A 31 0.03 2.85 -7.35
N SER A 32 -0.90 3.74 -7.68
CA SER A 32 -1.05 4.31 -9.01
C SER A 32 -1.05 5.83 -8.90
N CYS A 33 -0.35 6.50 -9.81
CA CYS A 33 -0.43 7.96 -9.93
C CYS A 33 -1.07 8.34 -11.26
N GLY A 34 -2.18 9.07 -11.17
CA GLY A 34 -2.83 9.72 -12.32
C GLY A 34 -2.00 10.89 -12.85
N GLU A 35 -2.30 11.34 -14.06
CA GLU A 35 -1.62 12.46 -14.72
C GLU A 35 -1.81 13.79 -13.96
N ASP A 36 -2.94 13.93 -13.26
CA ASP A 36 -3.25 15.08 -12.39
C ASP A 36 -2.54 15.04 -11.02
N GLY A 37 -1.73 14.01 -10.76
CA GLY A 37 -1.08 13.77 -9.46
C GLY A 37 -1.94 13.01 -8.45
N THR A 38 -3.14 12.57 -8.82
CA THR A 38 -4.01 11.78 -7.93
C THR A 38 -3.38 10.42 -7.63
N LEU A 39 -3.14 10.14 -6.34
CA LEU A 39 -2.55 8.90 -5.88
C LEU A 39 -3.64 7.94 -5.42
N SER A 40 -3.74 6.80 -6.08
CA SER A 40 -4.64 5.71 -5.68
C SER A 40 -3.83 4.62 -4.99
N LEU A 41 -4.28 4.19 -3.82
CA LEU A 41 -3.66 3.10 -3.07
C LEU A 41 -4.65 1.94 -2.93
N ALA A 42 -4.19 0.76 -3.27
CA ALA A 42 -4.92 -0.48 -3.09
C ALA A 42 -4.02 -1.54 -2.47
N ILE A 43 -4.61 -2.48 -1.74
CA ILE A 43 -3.89 -3.56 -1.07
C ILE A 43 -4.66 -4.85 -1.23
N ARG A 44 -3.95 -5.97 -1.36
CA ARG A 44 -4.57 -7.30 -1.36
C ARG A 44 -3.73 -8.26 -0.55
N TYR A 45 -4.32 -9.40 -0.21
CA TYR A 45 -3.50 -10.53 0.24
C TYR A 45 -2.66 -11.08 -0.90
N VAL A 46 -1.44 -11.53 -0.59
CA VAL A 46 -0.59 -12.18 -1.58
C VAL A 46 -1.33 -13.37 -2.22
N GLY A 47 -1.49 -13.32 -3.54
CA GLY A 47 -2.19 -14.36 -4.31
C GLY A 47 -3.72 -14.27 -4.29
N ALA A 48 -4.30 -13.26 -3.65
CA ALA A 48 -5.72 -12.97 -3.77
C ALA A 48 -6.05 -12.25 -5.08
N HIS A 49 -7.31 -12.34 -5.50
CA HIS A 49 -7.81 -11.69 -6.70
C HIS A 49 -8.45 -10.32 -6.40
N GLU A 50 -8.86 -10.11 -5.16
CA GLU A 50 -9.56 -8.89 -4.72
C GLU A 50 -8.58 -7.86 -4.18
N TRP A 51 -8.77 -6.61 -4.61
CA TRP A 51 -8.04 -5.45 -4.13
C TRP A 51 -8.94 -4.62 -3.24
N TYR A 52 -8.39 -4.17 -2.11
CA TYR A 52 -9.06 -3.34 -1.12
C TYR A 52 -8.47 -1.93 -1.13
N THR A 53 -9.32 -0.92 -0.99
CA THR A 53 -8.84 0.47 -0.93
C THR A 53 -8.39 0.84 0.48
N LEU A 54 -7.28 1.57 0.58
CA LEU A 54 -6.80 2.06 1.88
C LEU A 54 -7.69 3.22 2.35
N GLN A 55 -8.00 3.26 3.64
CA GLN A 55 -8.74 4.36 4.22
C GLN A 55 -7.87 5.63 4.26
N GLY A 56 -8.44 6.78 3.89
CA GLY A 56 -7.73 8.06 3.87
C GLY A 56 -6.85 8.30 2.64
N ALA A 57 -7.05 7.55 1.56
CA ALA A 57 -6.24 7.59 0.34
C ALA A 57 -6.51 8.78 -0.61
N ASP A 58 -7.05 9.90 -0.13
CA ASP A 58 -7.28 11.10 -0.95
C ASP A 58 -6.00 11.96 -1.03
N TYR A 59 -4.92 11.33 -1.50
CA TYR A 59 -3.61 11.96 -1.60
C TYR A 59 -3.38 12.48 -3.02
N ARG A 60 -2.85 13.70 -3.11
CA ARG A 60 -2.42 14.29 -4.37
C ARG A 60 -0.94 14.62 -4.31
N LEU A 61 -0.17 14.03 -5.22
CA LEU A 61 1.22 14.36 -5.44
C LEU A 61 1.31 15.70 -6.17
N HIS A 62 2.21 16.55 -5.70
CA HIS A 62 2.51 17.82 -6.35
C HIS A 62 3.33 17.60 -7.63
N ASP A 63 4.33 16.72 -7.56
CA ASP A 63 5.04 16.22 -8.74
C ASP A 63 4.80 14.72 -8.87
N PRO A 64 4.23 14.26 -9.99
CA PRO A 64 3.89 12.86 -10.15
C PRO A 64 5.16 11.98 -10.26
N ARG A 65 6.35 12.55 -10.53
CA ARG A 65 7.64 11.82 -10.56
C ARG A 65 8.06 11.35 -9.18
N ASP A 66 7.52 11.96 -8.12
CA ASP A 66 7.73 11.51 -6.74
C ASP A 66 6.95 10.23 -6.40
N HIS A 67 6.10 9.73 -7.31
CA HIS A 67 5.30 8.52 -7.12
C HIS A 67 6.15 7.31 -6.69
N GLU A 68 7.30 7.08 -7.31
CA GLU A 68 8.18 5.97 -6.94
C GLU A 68 8.74 6.13 -5.52
N VAL A 69 9.10 7.36 -5.14
CA VAL A 69 9.64 7.67 -3.81
C VAL A 69 8.57 7.44 -2.74
N VAL A 70 7.35 7.91 -3.00
CA VAL A 70 6.20 7.72 -2.10
C VAL A 70 5.82 6.25 -1.99
N HIS A 71 5.81 5.51 -3.12
CA HIS A 71 5.58 4.07 -3.11
C HIS A 71 6.59 3.36 -2.21
N ARG A 72 7.90 3.63 -2.38
CA ARG A 72 8.94 3.03 -1.53
C ARG A 72 8.80 3.44 -0.08
N LEU A 73 8.43 4.69 0.21
CA LEU A 73 8.20 5.15 1.58
C LEU A 73 7.08 4.35 2.25
N LEU A 74 5.94 4.18 1.56
CA LEU A 74 4.81 3.40 2.05
C LEU A 74 5.19 1.94 2.30
N VAL A 75 5.91 1.32 1.35
CA VAL A 75 6.43 -0.04 1.50
C VAL A 75 7.28 -0.16 2.76
N ASN A 76 8.25 0.73 2.96
CA ASN A 76 9.12 0.67 4.15
C ASN A 76 8.36 0.96 5.47
N LEU A 77 7.31 1.77 5.43
CA LEU A 77 6.54 2.12 6.62
C LEU A 77 5.60 0.99 7.05
N LEU A 78 5.01 0.29 6.07
CA LEU A 78 4.05 -0.79 6.26
C LEU A 78 4.73 -2.16 6.38
N ASP A 79 5.89 -2.38 5.75
CA ASP A 79 6.69 -3.58 5.89
C ASP A 79 7.37 -3.62 7.25
N ARG A 80 6.60 -4.06 8.25
CA ARG A 80 7.08 -4.27 9.61
C ARG A 80 7.08 -5.76 9.90
N PRO A 81 8.19 -6.46 9.58
CA PRO A 81 8.31 -7.85 9.96
C PRO A 81 8.23 -7.94 11.48
N GLY A 82 7.24 -8.69 11.97
CA GLY A 82 7.08 -8.95 13.39
C GLY A 82 8.32 -9.65 13.94
N PRO A 83 8.51 -9.68 15.28
CA PRO A 83 9.60 -10.45 15.87
C PRO A 83 9.49 -11.88 15.36
N ARG A 84 10.52 -12.34 14.63
CA ARG A 84 10.67 -13.76 14.28
C ARG A 84 10.74 -14.51 15.61
N ARG A 85 9.61 -15.05 16.09
CA ARG A 85 9.60 -15.96 17.23
C ARG A 85 10.47 -17.16 16.83
N ARG A 86 11.71 -17.17 17.35
CA ARG A 86 12.59 -18.33 17.36
C ARG A 86 12.07 -19.36 18.34
#